data_AF-A0A645GZ79-F1
#
_entry.id   AF-A0A645GZ79-F1
#
_cell.length_a   1.000
_cell.length_b   1.000
_cell.length_c   1.000
_cell.angle_alpha   90.00
_cell.angle_beta   90.00
_cell.angle_gamma   90.00
#
_symmetry.space_group_name_H-M   'P 1'
#
loop_
_entity.id
_entity.type
_entity.pdbx_description
1 polymer ?
#
loop_
_entity_poly.entity_id
_entity_poly.type
_entity_poly.pdbx_seq_one_letter_code
_entity_poly.pdbx_strand_id
1 'polypeptide(L)'
;MEVWALEAYGAAYTLQEILTVKSDDVQGRVSTYEAIVKGQPIEDPSLPAAFRVLVKELQSLGLAVEAIMDNKEVIRFGKDEERVRPPKLETGLLGLGEDLEGLL
;
A
#
# COMPACT_ATOMS: atom_id res chain seq x y z
N MET A 1 17.62 -4.89 -20.58
CA MET A 1 18.28 -3.85 -21.42
C MET A 1 17.29 -2.81 -21.94
N GLU A 2 16.00 -3.12 -21.92
CA GLU A 2 14.87 -2.37 -22.45
C GLU A 2 14.58 -1.10 -21.61
N VAL A 3 14.77 -1.19 -20.29
CA VAL A 3 14.66 -0.05 -19.36
C VAL A 3 15.63 1.06 -19.75
N TRP A 4 16.89 0.72 -20.05
CA TRP A 4 17.90 1.70 -20.46
C TRP A 4 17.56 2.40 -21.77
N ALA A 5 16.86 1.73 -22.68
CA ALA A 5 16.40 2.37 -23.90
C ALA A 5 15.36 3.46 -23.55
N LEU A 6 14.36 3.15 -22.72
CA LEU A 6 13.35 4.11 -22.31
C LEU A 6 13.93 5.29 -21.51
N GLU A 7 14.91 5.01 -20.65
CA GLU A 7 15.65 6.04 -19.91
C GLU A 7 16.43 6.96 -20.85
N ALA A 8 17.14 6.39 -21.85
CA ALA A 8 17.89 7.18 -22.84
C ALA A 8 16.98 8.04 -23.73
N TYR A 9 15.77 7.57 -24.03
CA TYR A 9 14.75 8.36 -24.74
C TYR A 9 14.11 9.44 -23.87
N GLY A 10 14.33 9.44 -22.54
CA GLY A 10 13.66 10.35 -21.62
C GLY A 10 12.17 10.04 -21.43
N ALA A 11 11.75 8.81 -21.74
CA ALA A 11 10.34 8.38 -21.67
C ALA A 11 9.93 8.00 -20.25
N ALA A 12 10.03 8.96 -19.31
CA ALA A 12 9.81 8.73 -17.88
C ALA A 12 8.41 8.16 -17.56
N TYR A 13 7.36 8.74 -18.14
CA TYR A 13 5.98 8.29 -17.93
C TYR A 13 5.73 6.89 -18.48
N THR A 14 6.28 6.56 -19.65
CA THR A 14 6.16 5.22 -20.24
C THR A 14 6.88 4.18 -19.39
N LEU A 15 8.07 4.50 -18.88
CA LEU A 15 8.80 3.61 -18.00
C LEU A 15 8.05 3.39 -16.67
N GLN A 16 7.53 4.48 -16.08
CA GLN A 16 6.72 4.41 -14.86
C GLN A 16 5.48 3.53 -15.07
N GLU A 17 4.74 3.74 -16.17
CA GLU A 17 3.55 2.96 -16.51
C GLU A 17 3.86 1.46 -16.63
N ILE A 18 4.99 1.11 -17.26
CA ILE A 18 5.44 -0.27 -17.41
C ILE A 18 5.75 -0.91 -16.05
N LEU A 19 6.43 -0.20 -15.15
CA LEU A 19 6.85 -0.72 -13.85
C LEU A 19 5.71 -0.75 -12.81
N THR A 20 4.64 0.03 -13.01
CA THR A 20 3.56 0.20 -12.03
C THR A 20 2.26 -0.46 -12.51
N VAL A 21 1.37 0.31 -13.16
CA VAL A 21 0.01 -0.11 -13.53
C VAL A 21 -0.02 -1.30 -14.50
N LYS A 22 1.05 -1.53 -15.27
CA LYS A 22 1.17 -2.69 -16.19
C LYS A 22 1.81 -3.92 -15.57
N SER A 23 2.45 -3.81 -14.39
CA SER A 23 3.20 -4.91 -13.77
C SER A 23 2.72 -5.20 -12.33
N ASP A 24 3.11 -4.33 -11.39
CA ASP A 24 3.15 -4.63 -9.95
C ASP A 24 2.22 -3.79 -9.07
N ASP A 25 1.48 -2.85 -9.63
CA ASP A 25 0.46 -2.09 -8.90
C ASP A 25 -0.91 -2.79 -8.97
N VAL A 26 -1.28 -3.50 -7.88
CA VAL A 26 -2.53 -4.26 -7.80
C VAL A 26 -3.76 -3.34 -7.83
N GLN A 27 -3.73 -2.22 -7.10
CA GLN A 27 -4.86 -1.29 -7.05
C GLN A 27 -4.91 -0.44 -8.32
N GLY A 28 -3.75 0.07 -8.74
CA GLY A 28 -3.61 0.88 -9.95
C GLY A 28 -4.02 0.15 -11.22
N ARG A 29 -3.78 -1.16 -11.35
CA ARG A 29 -4.20 -1.93 -12.53
C ARG A 29 -5.72 -2.03 -12.66
N VAL A 30 -6.45 -2.16 -11.55
CA VAL A 30 -7.93 -2.20 -11.57
C VAL A 30 -8.49 -0.82 -11.89
N SER A 31 -8.00 0.24 -11.23
CA SER A 31 -8.42 1.62 -11.52
C SER A 31 -8.13 1.99 -12.98
N THR A 32 -6.94 1.63 -13.49
CA THR A 32 -6.57 1.85 -14.89
C THR A 32 -7.50 1.12 -15.86
N TYR A 33 -7.86 -0.13 -15.57
CA TYR A 33 -8.81 -0.87 -16.41
C TYR A 33 -10.18 -0.19 -16.44
N GLU A 34 -10.70 0.25 -15.29
CA GLU A 34 -11.95 0.99 -15.23
C GLU A 34 -11.88 2.32 -15.98
N ALA A 35 -10.78 3.06 -15.83
CA ALA A 35 -10.57 4.33 -16.50
C ALA A 35 -10.55 4.16 -18.03
N ILE A 36 -9.89 3.11 -18.54
CA ILE A 36 -9.88 2.77 -19.97
C ILE A 36 -11.30 2.45 -20.47
N VAL A 37 -12.07 1.64 -19.73
CA VAL A 37 -13.44 1.27 -20.12
C VAL A 37 -14.37 2.49 -20.10
N LYS A 38 -14.20 3.39 -19.13
CA LYS A 38 -15.02 4.60 -18.96
C LYS A 38 -14.55 5.79 -19.81
N GLY A 39 -13.41 5.69 -20.48
CA GLY A 39 -12.78 6.80 -21.20
C GLY A 39 -12.35 7.96 -20.29
N GLN A 40 -12.04 7.66 -19.03
CA GLN A 40 -11.60 8.62 -18.02
C GLN A 40 -10.06 8.72 -18.01
N PRO A 41 -9.50 9.84 -17.52
CA PRO A 41 -8.05 9.94 -17.33
C PRO A 41 -7.57 8.87 -16.34
N ILE A 42 -6.42 8.28 -16.64
CA ILE A 42 -5.75 7.31 -15.78
C ILE A 42 -5.19 8.05 -14.56
N GLU A 43 -5.43 7.51 -13.38
CA GLU A 43 -4.91 8.04 -12.11
C GLU A 43 -3.40 7.80 -11.98
N ASP A 44 -2.75 8.59 -11.12
CA ASP A 44 -1.32 8.42 -10.85
C ASP A 44 -1.05 7.06 -10.18
N PRO A 45 0.03 6.36 -10.59
CA PRO A 45 0.37 5.05 -10.05
C PRO A 45 0.77 5.10 -8.58
N SER A 46 0.45 4.02 -7.86
CA SER A 46 0.81 3.85 -6.46
C SER A 46 2.12 3.07 -6.29
N LEU A 47 2.54 2.87 -5.04
CA LEU A 47 3.80 2.17 -4.71
C LEU A 47 3.73 0.69 -5.13
N PRO A 48 4.66 0.20 -5.98
CA PRO A 48 4.67 -1.20 -6.43
C PRO A 48 4.74 -2.22 -5.30
N ALA A 49 4.02 -3.33 -5.44
CA ALA A 49 4.05 -4.42 -4.48
C ALA A 49 5.47 -5.02 -4.32
N ALA A 50 6.22 -5.14 -5.42
CA ALA A 50 7.60 -5.63 -5.40
C ALA A 50 8.52 -4.81 -4.47
N PHE A 51 8.34 -3.49 -4.41
CA PHE A 51 9.10 -2.63 -3.50
C PHE A 51 8.72 -2.89 -2.03
N ARG A 52 7.43 -3.09 -1.75
CA ARG A 52 6.97 -3.46 -0.39
C ARG A 52 7.59 -4.79 0.05
N VAL A 53 7.68 -5.77 -0.85
CA VAL A 53 8.33 -7.06 -0.59
C VAL A 53 9.82 -6.89 -0.32
N LEU A 54 10.53 -6.12 -1.16
CA LEU A 54 11.95 -5.80 -0.95
C LEU A 54 12.21 -5.22 0.44
N VAL A 55 11.39 -4.25 0.89
CA VAL A 55 11.55 -3.66 2.22
C VAL A 55 11.34 -4.70 3.32
N LYS A 56 10.39 -5.63 3.15
CA LYS A 56 10.14 -6.72 4.10
C LYS A 56 11.30 -7.71 4.14
N GLU A 57 11.90 -8.04 2.99
CA GLU A 57 13.08 -8.89 2.92
C GLU A 57 14.27 -8.26 3.64
N LEU A 58 14.51 -6.95 3.46
CA LEU A 58 15.56 -6.23 4.20
C LEU A 58 15.29 -6.21 5.70
N GLN A 59 14.03 -5.96 6.11
CA GLN A 59 13.63 -6.01 7.52
C GLN A 59 13.78 -7.42 8.13
N SER A 60 13.57 -8.48 7.34
CA SER A 60 13.77 -9.87 7.78
C SER A 60 15.24 -10.16 8.14
N LEU A 61 16.18 -9.43 7.54
CA LEU A 61 17.60 -9.52 7.84
C LEU A 61 18.02 -8.70 9.08
N GLY A 62 17.06 -8.03 9.74
CA GLY A 62 17.31 -7.15 10.89
C GLY A 62 17.69 -5.71 10.52
N LEU A 63 17.53 -5.32 9.25
CA LEU A 63 17.78 -3.95 8.81
C LEU A 63 16.55 -3.06 9.06
N ALA A 64 16.75 -1.91 9.71
CA ALA A 64 15.72 -0.89 9.86
C ALA A 64 15.67 -0.05 8.56
N VAL A 65 14.59 -0.20 7.79
CA VAL A 65 14.34 0.55 6.55
C VAL A 65 13.08 1.39 6.73
N GLU A 66 13.22 2.70 6.63
CA GLU A 66 12.14 3.70 6.75
C GLU A 66 12.26 4.70 5.59
N ALA A 67 11.14 5.22 5.06
CA ALA A 67 11.17 6.33 4.10
C ALA A 67 10.98 7.65 4.85
N ILE A 68 11.84 8.61 4.55
CA ILE A 68 11.77 9.96 5.13
C ILE A 68 11.35 10.90 4.00
N MET A 69 10.21 11.55 4.18
CA MET A 69 9.69 12.56 3.27
C MET A 69 10.36 13.93 3.52
N ASP A 70 10.25 14.87 2.59
CA ASP A 70 10.85 16.21 2.70
C ASP A 70 10.34 17.00 3.92
N ASN A 71 9.12 16.72 4.35
CA ASN A 71 8.50 17.26 5.56
C ASN A 71 8.98 16.57 6.87
N LYS A 72 9.99 15.69 6.79
CA LYS A 72 10.50 14.82 7.87
C LYS A 72 9.49 13.81 8.39
N GLU A 73 8.38 13.58 7.70
CA GLU A 73 7.49 12.47 8.02
C GLU A 73 8.16 11.15 7.69
N VAL A 74 8.05 10.21 8.63
CA VAL A 74 8.64 8.88 8.51
C VAL A 74 7.55 7.89 8.15
N ILE A 75 7.62 7.34 6.95
CA ILE A 75 6.75 6.26 6.50
C ILE A 75 7.39 4.94 6.91
N ARG A 76 6.72 4.26 7.85
CA ARG A 76 7.09 2.91 8.25
C ARG A 76 6.40 1.90 7.36
N PHE A 77 7.20 1.20 6.57
CA PHE A 77 6.74 0.07 5.77
C PHE A 77 6.56 -1.14 6.68
N GLY A 78 5.50 -1.20 7.48
CA GLY A 78 5.21 -2.38 8.30
C GLY A 78 4.08 -2.28 9.32
N LYS A 79 3.10 -3.18 9.14
CA LYS A 79 2.17 -3.71 10.15
C LYS A 79 1.20 -2.73 10.83
N ASP A 80 0.81 -1.65 10.13
CA ASP A 80 -0.38 -0.88 10.50
C ASP A 80 -1.55 -1.03 9.50
N GLU A 81 -1.33 -1.68 8.36
CA GLU A 81 -2.42 -2.14 7.48
C GLU A 81 -2.79 -3.58 7.90
N GLU A 82 -4.03 -3.76 8.38
CA GLU A 82 -4.66 -5.03 8.78
C GLU A 82 -4.30 -5.62 10.16
N ARG A 83 -4.46 -4.83 11.23
CA ARG A 83 -5.23 -5.39 12.35
C ARG A 83 -6.69 -5.00 12.14
N VAL A 84 -7.39 -5.73 11.26
CA VAL A 84 -8.85 -5.81 11.37
C VAL A 84 -9.08 -6.41 12.75
N ARG A 85 -9.31 -5.56 13.76
CA ARG A 85 -9.73 -6.03 15.07
C ARG A 85 -10.98 -6.84 14.79
N PRO A 86 -11.02 -8.15 15.11
CA PRO A 86 -12.26 -8.88 14.95
C PRO A 86 -13.33 -8.08 15.69
N PRO A 87 -14.53 -7.88 15.10
CA PRO A 87 -15.59 -7.18 15.79
C PRO A 87 -15.76 -7.88 17.15
N LYS A 88 -15.68 -7.12 18.24
CA LYS A 88 -15.98 -7.65 19.57
C LYS A 88 -17.42 -8.13 19.51
N LEU A 89 -17.61 -9.42 19.35
CA LEU A 89 -18.91 -10.07 19.49
C LEU A 89 -19.18 -10.11 20.98
N GLU A 90 -20.10 -9.26 21.44
CA GLU A 90 -20.73 -9.28 22.76
C GLU A 90 -21.58 -10.58 22.89
N THR A 91 -20.94 -11.74 22.79
CA THR A 91 -21.60 -13.03 22.99
C THR A 91 -21.21 -13.57 24.35
N GLY A 92 -21.95 -13.16 25.39
CA GLY A 92 -21.92 -13.79 26.70
C GLY A 92 -22.04 -12.82 27.87
N LEU A 93 -22.05 -13.41 29.07
CA LEU A 93 -22.13 -12.73 30.38
C LEU A 93 -21.00 -11.71 30.65
N LEU A 94 -19.97 -11.66 29.79
CA LEU A 94 -18.89 -10.67 29.88
C LEU A 94 -19.33 -9.23 29.51
N GLY A 95 -20.35 -9.07 28.65
CA GLY A 95 -20.88 -7.74 28.29
C GLY A 95 -21.71 -7.10 29.41
N LEU A 96 -22.41 -7.92 30.20
CA LEU A 96 -23.24 -7.46 31.33
C LEU A 96 -22.44 -6.90 32.51
N GLY A 97 -21.14 -7.17 32.58
CA GLY A 97 -20.25 -6.61 33.60
C GLY A 97 -19.89 -5.16 33.35
N GLU A 98 -19.71 -4.76 32.08
CA GLU A 98 -19.37 -3.39 31.71
C GLU A 98 -20.57 -2.43 31.87
N ASP A 99 -21.81 -2.91 31.67
CA ASP A 99 -23.03 -2.12 31.91
C ASP A 99 -23.33 -1.84 33.41
N LEU A 100 -22.83 -2.71 34.31
CA LEU A 100 -23.02 -2.57 35.77
C LEU A 100 -21.99 -1.60 36.40
N GLU A 101 -20.81 -1.44 35.81
CA GLU A 101 -19.81 -0.44 36.22
C GLU A 101 -20.20 0.98 35.83
N GLY A 102 -21.12 1.16 34.87
CA GLY A 102 -21.64 2.48 34.49
C GLY A 102 -22.80 3.00 35.37
N LEU A 103 -23.27 2.19 36.32
CA LEU A 103 -24.45 2.47 37.17
C LEU A 103 -24.12 2.65 38.67
N LEU A 104 -22.84 2.57 39.04
CA LEU A 104 -22.27 2.97 40.34
C LEU A 104 -21.37 4.20 40.18
#